data_AF-A0A4R5VDV8-F1
#
_entry.id   AF-A0A4R5VDV8-F1
#
_cell.length_a   1.000
_cell.length_b   1.000
_cell.length_c   1.000
_cell.angle_alpha   90.00
_cell.angle_beta   90.00
_cell.angle_gamma   90.00
#
_symmetry.space_group_name_H-M   'P 1'
#
loop_
_entity.id
_entity.type
_entity.pdbx_description
1 polymer ?
#
loop_
_entity_poly.entity_id
_entity_poly.type
_entity_poly.pdbx_seq_one_letter_code
_entity_poly.pdbx_strand_id
1 'polypeptide(L)'
;MPAQPLELILGRQFIDTISLPAFLVDTEGNLLFYNESAETVFGLKFGETGGMRVEEWATIFTPYNEKGELISPEGLPLVQTLQTKKPTSGSFFIKNMQGRDEHIQVTAFPIIARPDRFLGAMAIFWTLDE
;
A
#
# COMPACT_ATOMS: atom_id res chain seq x y z
N MET A 1 12.37 -22.33 6.76
CA MET A 1 11.65 -21.14 6.25
C MET A 1 12.72 -20.18 5.77
N PRO A 2 12.74 -19.74 4.50
CA PRO A 2 13.72 -18.74 4.09
C PRO A 2 13.53 -17.49 4.96
N ALA A 3 14.62 -16.97 5.51
CA ALA A 3 14.58 -15.75 6.28
C ALA A 3 14.12 -14.61 5.37
N GLN A 4 13.19 -13.78 5.86
CA GLN A 4 12.75 -12.60 5.13
C GLN A 4 13.97 -11.68 4.89
N PRO A 5 14.11 -11.08 3.69
CA PRO A 5 15.19 -10.13 3.40
C PRO A 5 15.28 -9.02 4.46
N LEU A 6 16.50 -8.64 4.85
CA LEU A 6 16.75 -7.62 5.87
C LEU A 6 16.04 -6.31 5.55
N GLU A 7 16.02 -5.89 4.29
CA GLU A 7 15.39 -4.66 3.84
C GLU A 7 13.88 -4.65 4.09
N LEU A 8 13.21 -5.80 3.95
CA LEU A 8 11.79 -5.91 4.26
C LEU A 8 11.54 -5.95 5.78
N ILE A 9 12.46 -6.54 6.55
CA ILE A 9 12.40 -6.50 8.03
C ILE A 9 12.53 -5.04 8.51
N LEU A 10 13.53 -4.31 8.00
CA LEU A 10 13.73 -2.90 8.31
C LEU A 10 12.58 -2.03 7.81
N GLY A 11 12.03 -2.31 6.61
CA GLY A 11 10.87 -1.61 6.08
C GLY A 11 9.64 -1.79 6.97
N ARG A 12 9.38 -3.01 7.45
CA ARG A 12 8.33 -3.29 8.42
C ARG A 12 8.53 -2.49 9.72
N GLN A 13 9.73 -2.55 10.30
CA GLN A 13 10.05 -1.81 11.52
C GLN A 13 9.90 -0.29 11.34
N PHE A 14 10.32 0.23 10.19
CA PHE A 14 10.14 1.65 9.86
C PHE A 14 8.67 2.03 9.82
N ILE A 15 7.83 1.29 9.07
CA ILE A 15 6.38 1.52 8.98
C ILE A 15 5.72 1.49 10.37
N ASP A 16 6.12 0.54 11.23
CA ASP A 16 5.58 0.38 12.58
C ASP A 16 5.91 1.57 13.50
N THR A 17 6.99 2.31 13.22
CA THR A 17 7.45 3.44 14.05
C THR A 17 6.98 4.81 13.59
N ILE A 18 6.39 4.94 12.39
CA ILE A 18 5.94 6.22 11.84
C ILE A 18 4.43 6.42 12.07
N SER A 19 4.03 7.67 12.26
CA SER A 19 2.61 8.04 12.42
C SER A 19 1.86 8.19 11.10
N LEU A 20 2.55 8.26 9.97
CA LEU A 20 1.89 8.32 8.66
C LEU A 20 1.35 6.93 8.28
N PRO A 21 0.13 6.85 7.70
CA PRO A 21 -0.39 5.61 7.14
C PRO A 21 0.57 5.03 6.10
N ALA A 22 1.00 3.79 6.30
CA ALA A 22 1.91 3.15 5.37
C ALA A 22 1.73 1.63 5.34
N PHE A 23 2.07 1.03 4.20
CA PHE A 23 2.02 -0.41 4.00
C PHE A 23 3.19 -0.93 3.15
N LEU A 24 3.46 -2.22 3.29
CA LEU A 24 4.53 -2.96 2.65
C LEU A 24 3.96 -4.13 1.86
N VAL A 25 4.43 -4.31 0.64
CA VAL A 25 4.08 -5.46 -0.22
C VAL A 25 5.32 -6.20 -0.71
N ASP A 26 5.15 -7.46 -1.09
CA ASP A 26 6.17 -8.24 -1.80
C ASP A 26 6.21 -7.91 -3.31
N THR A 27 6.99 -8.68 -4.08
CA THR A 27 7.14 -8.50 -5.53
C THR A 27 5.89 -8.83 -6.33
N GLU A 28 4.98 -9.64 -5.78
CA GLU A 28 3.71 -10.02 -6.41
C GLU A 28 2.59 -9.04 -6.03
N GLY A 29 2.86 -8.12 -5.08
CA GLY A 29 1.88 -7.17 -4.56
C GLY A 29 1.09 -7.70 -3.37
N ASN A 30 1.49 -8.84 -2.80
CA ASN A 30 0.86 -9.34 -1.57
C ASN A 30 1.22 -8.43 -0.40
N LEU A 31 0.21 -8.08 0.39
CA LEU A 31 0.35 -7.26 1.58
C LEU A 31 1.12 -8.01 2.66
N LEU A 32 2.28 -7.48 3.05
CA LEU A 32 3.12 -8.03 4.10
C LEU A 32 2.85 -7.37 5.46
N PHE A 33 2.52 -6.08 5.46
CA PHE A 33 2.30 -5.29 6.67
C PHE A 33 1.64 -3.94 6.37
N TYR A 34 0.88 -3.40 7.33
CA TYR A 34 0.51 -1.99 7.41
C TYR A 34 0.41 -1.57 8.89
N ASN A 35 0.66 -0.30 9.19
CA ASN A 35 0.65 0.21 10.58
C ASN A 35 -0.75 0.60 11.08
N GLU A 36 -0.85 0.90 12.37
CA GLU A 36 -2.08 1.34 13.06
C GLU A 36 -2.73 2.57 12.40
N SER A 37 -1.93 3.53 11.92
CA SER A 37 -2.45 4.68 11.19
C SER A 37 -3.16 4.28 9.90
N ALA A 38 -2.64 3.28 9.20
CA ALA A 38 -3.30 2.69 8.04
C ALA A 38 -4.57 1.91 8.42
N GLU A 39 -4.59 1.21 9.56
CA GLU A 39 -5.81 0.56 10.07
C GLU A 39 -6.97 1.54 10.22
N THR A 40 -6.68 2.77 10.66
CA THR A 40 -7.68 3.83 10.84
C THR A 40 -8.30 4.28 9.52
N VAL A 41 -7.48 4.47 8.48
CA VAL A 41 -7.96 4.88 7.16
C VAL A 41 -8.70 3.74 6.46
N PHE A 42 -8.22 2.51 6.62
CA PHE A 42 -8.80 1.33 6.00
C PHE A 42 -10.05 0.82 6.73
N GLY A 43 -10.14 1.04 8.04
CA GLY A 43 -11.18 0.49 8.89
C GLY A 43 -11.02 -1.01 9.18
N LEU A 44 -9.81 -1.56 9.03
CA LEU A 44 -9.47 -2.97 9.22
C LEU A 44 -8.16 -3.08 10.00
N LYS A 45 -8.10 -3.99 10.98
CA LYS A 45 -6.88 -4.21 11.76
C LYS A 45 -5.97 -5.25 11.11
N PHE A 46 -4.67 -4.97 11.03
CA PHE A 46 -3.70 -5.93 10.50
C PHE A 46 -3.65 -7.20 11.34
N GLY A 47 -3.85 -7.09 12.66
CA GLY A 47 -3.90 -8.24 13.56
C GLY A 47 -5.05 -9.22 13.26
N GLU A 48 -6.12 -8.75 12.63
CA GLU A 48 -7.29 -9.56 12.27
C GLU A 48 -7.14 -10.17 10.87
N THR A 49 -6.50 -9.44 9.96
CA THR A 49 -6.38 -9.84 8.55
C THR A 49 -5.10 -10.59 8.23
N GLY A 50 -4.01 -10.31 8.95
CA GLY A 50 -2.67 -10.73 8.60
C GLY A 50 -2.20 -10.19 7.24
N GLY A 51 -1.21 -10.87 6.66
CA GLY A 51 -0.82 -10.62 5.28
C GLY A 51 -1.88 -11.14 4.30
N MET A 52 -2.12 -10.41 3.23
CA MET A 52 -3.16 -10.70 2.24
C MET A 52 -2.57 -10.86 0.85
N ARG A 53 -3.24 -11.65 0.02
CA ARG A 53 -2.89 -11.71 -1.41
C ARG A 53 -3.33 -10.45 -2.13
N VAL A 54 -2.65 -10.13 -3.22
CA VAL A 54 -2.95 -8.94 -4.02
C VAL A 54 -4.41 -8.88 -4.48
N GLU A 55 -5.03 -10.00 -4.81
CA GLU A 55 -6.43 -10.04 -5.27
C GLU A 55 -7.40 -9.68 -4.14
N GLU A 56 -7.15 -10.18 -2.93
CA GLU A 56 -7.96 -9.88 -1.75
C GLU A 56 -7.78 -8.41 -1.34
N TRP A 57 -6.52 -7.96 -1.28
CA TRP A 57 -6.16 -6.58 -1.01
C TRP A 57 -6.82 -5.60 -2.00
N ALA A 58 -6.79 -5.92 -3.30
CA ALA A 58 -7.40 -5.12 -4.35
C ALA A 58 -8.94 -5.11 -4.31
N THR A 59 -9.57 -6.12 -3.70
CA THR A 59 -11.04 -6.14 -3.54
C THR A 59 -11.55 -5.31 -2.36
N ILE A 60 -10.71 -5.11 -1.33
CA ILE A 60 -11.07 -4.29 -0.17
C ILE A 60 -11.17 -2.81 -0.56
N PHE A 61 -10.37 -2.38 -1.53
CA PHE A 61 -10.35 -0.99 -1.99
C PHE A 61 -10.79 -0.92 -3.43
N THR A 62 -11.94 -0.29 -3.67
CA THR A 62 -12.40 0.03 -5.03
C THR A 62 -12.07 1.50 -5.31
N PRO A 63 -10.90 1.80 -5.92
CA PRO A 63 -10.46 3.16 -6.17
C PRO A 63 -11.23 3.78 -7.32
N TYR A 64 -11.57 5.06 -7.20
CA TYR A 64 -12.19 5.85 -8.26
C TYR A 64 -11.62 7.26 -8.32
N ASN A 65 -11.75 7.89 -9.49
CA ASN A 65 -11.27 9.24 -9.74
C ASN A 65 -12.29 10.30 -9.32
N GLU A 66 -11.94 11.59 -9.45
CA GLU A 66 -12.81 12.74 -9.15
C GLU A 66 -14.15 12.74 -9.91
N LYS A 67 -14.23 12.01 -11.03
CA LYS A 67 -15.46 11.87 -11.84
C LYS A 67 -16.34 10.71 -11.39
N GLY A 68 -15.94 9.98 -10.35
CA GLY A 68 -16.62 8.78 -9.87
C GLY A 68 -16.38 7.54 -10.74
N GLU A 69 -15.41 7.57 -11.66
CA GLU A 69 -15.07 6.44 -12.52
C GLU A 69 -14.04 5.55 -11.83
N LEU A 70 -14.25 4.22 -11.88
CA LEU A 70 -13.31 3.26 -11.33
C LEU A 70 -11.94 3.39 -12.01
N ILE A 71 -10.88 3.40 -11.19
CA ILE A 71 -9.51 3.37 -11.67
C ILE A 71 -9.14 1.91 -11.90
N SER A 72 -8.64 1.59 -13.09
CA SER A 72 -8.12 0.25 -13.35
C SER A 72 -6.89 -0.03 -12.48
N PRO A 73 -6.61 -1.29 -12.10
CA PRO A 73 -5.44 -1.61 -11.27
C PRO A 73 -4.14 -1.02 -11.81
N GLU A 74 -3.95 -0.98 -13.13
CA GLU A 74 -2.77 -0.44 -13.81
C GLU A 74 -2.61 1.09 -13.64
N GLY A 75 -3.69 1.78 -13.27
CA GLY A 75 -3.68 3.20 -12.94
C GLY A 75 -3.20 3.49 -11.51
N LEU A 76 -3.05 2.48 -10.65
CA LEU A 76 -2.70 2.68 -9.25
C LEU A 76 -1.18 2.88 -9.07
N PRO A 77 -0.76 3.88 -8.25
CA PRO A 77 0.65 4.16 -8.01
C PRO A 77 1.46 2.93 -7.54
N LEU A 78 0.86 2.08 -6.71
CA LEU A 78 1.50 0.85 -6.24
C LEU A 78 1.78 -0.12 -7.40
N VAL A 79 0.78 -0.38 -8.24
CA VAL A 79 0.89 -1.31 -9.36
C VAL A 79 1.90 -0.80 -10.38
N GLN A 80 1.86 0.50 -10.68
CA GLN A 80 2.85 1.16 -11.55
C GLN A 80 4.26 1.04 -10.96
N THR A 81 4.42 1.18 -9.65
CA THR A 81 5.70 1.01 -8.96
C THR A 81 6.22 -0.43 -9.06
N LEU A 82 5.36 -1.43 -8.86
CA LEU A 82 5.74 -2.84 -9.00
C LEU A 82 6.15 -3.21 -10.43
N GLN A 83 5.43 -2.70 -11.43
CA GLN A 83 5.70 -2.96 -12.84
C GLN A 83 6.96 -2.25 -13.36
N THR A 84 7.10 -0.96 -13.05
CA THR A 84 8.17 -0.11 -13.60
C THR A 84 9.44 -0.12 -12.76
N LYS A 85 9.36 -0.57 -11.50
CA LYS A 85 10.42 -0.46 -10.48
C LYS A 85 10.91 0.98 -10.32
N LYS A 86 9.98 1.95 -10.40
CA LYS A 86 10.22 3.38 -10.19
C LYS A 86 9.22 3.95 -9.18
N PRO A 87 9.62 4.98 -8.40
CA PRO A 87 8.68 5.67 -7.53
C PRO A 87 7.53 6.27 -8.32
N THR A 88 6.32 6.15 -7.78
CA THR A 88 5.10 6.65 -8.41
C THR A 88 4.17 7.23 -7.34
N SER A 89 3.51 8.33 -7.67
CA SER A 89 2.56 9.00 -6.79
C SER A 89 1.29 9.33 -7.56
N GLY A 90 0.17 9.41 -6.85
CA GLY A 90 -1.12 9.80 -7.40
C GLY A 90 -2.16 9.95 -6.30
N SER A 91 -3.26 10.65 -6.58
CA SER A 91 -4.41 10.77 -5.70
C SER A 91 -5.63 10.09 -6.28
N PHE A 92 -6.46 9.54 -5.41
CA PHE A 92 -7.72 8.90 -5.76
C PHE A 92 -8.61 8.79 -4.52
N PHE A 93 -9.89 8.50 -4.75
CA PHE A 93 -10.84 8.25 -3.68
C PHE A 93 -10.89 6.77 -3.36
N ILE A 94 -11.04 6.45 -2.07
CA ILE A 94 -11.34 5.10 -1.59
C ILE A 94 -12.61 5.12 -0.74
N LYS A 95 -13.39 4.05 -0.84
CA LYS A 95 -14.44 3.77 0.16
C LYS A 95 -13.83 2.97 1.29
N ASN A 96 -13.88 3.50 2.50
CA ASN A 96 -13.51 2.72 3.69
C ASN A 96 -14.63 1.71 4.04
N MET A 97 -14.34 0.80 4.97
CA MET A 97 -15.32 -0.21 5.43
C MET A 97 -16.58 0.38 6.11
N GLN A 98 -16.54 1.66 6.48
CA GLN A 98 -17.70 2.39 7.04
C GLN A 98 -18.54 3.08 5.95
N GLY A 99 -18.16 2.93 4.67
CA GLY A 99 -18.84 3.51 3.52
C GLY A 99 -18.58 4.99 3.30
N ARG A 100 -17.58 5.58 3.97
CA ARG A 100 -17.14 6.96 3.74
C ARG A 100 -16.12 7.00 2.61
N ASP A 101 -16.22 8.07 1.83
CA ASP A 101 -15.33 8.36 0.72
C ASP A 101 -14.16 9.18 1.27
N GLU A 102 -12.95 8.64 1.17
CA GLU A 102 -11.72 9.29 1.62
C GLU A 102 -10.89 9.66 0.39
N HIS A 103 -10.61 10.95 0.19
CA HIS A 103 -9.67 11.38 -0.84
C HIS A 103 -8.25 11.22 -0.32
N ILE A 104 -7.46 10.33 -0.92
CA ILE A 104 -6.10 10.07 -0.45
C ILE A 104 -5.07 10.43 -1.50
N GLN A 105 -3.91 10.92 -1.04
CA GLN A 105 -2.69 10.98 -1.82
C GLN A 105 -1.82 9.79 -1.45
N VAL A 106 -1.33 9.06 -2.44
CA VAL A 106 -0.46 7.90 -2.27
C VAL A 106 0.88 8.19 -2.94
N THR A 107 1.96 7.79 -2.28
CA THR A 107 3.31 7.71 -2.86
C THR A 107 3.88 6.33 -2.58
N ALA A 108 4.21 5.61 -3.65
CA ALA A 108 4.81 4.29 -3.61
C ALA A 108 6.24 4.33 -4.16
N PHE A 109 7.12 3.50 -3.60
CA PHE A 109 8.48 3.34 -4.10
C PHE A 109 8.97 1.90 -3.95
N PRO A 110 9.83 1.45 -4.88
CA PRO A 110 10.28 0.07 -4.91
C PRO A 110 11.38 -0.16 -3.86
N ILE A 111 11.39 -1.35 -3.27
CA ILE A 111 12.48 -1.82 -2.41
C ILE A 111 13.41 -2.68 -3.26
N ILE A 112 14.57 -2.13 -3.58
CA ILE A 112 15.60 -2.78 -4.40
C ILE A 112 16.87 -2.93 -3.55
N ALA A 113 17.15 -4.15 -3.12
CA ALA A 113 18.35 -4.49 -2.36
C ALA A 113 19.58 -4.57 -3.27
N ARG A 114 20.78 -4.39 -2.71
CA ARG A 114 22.03 -4.55 -3.47
C ARG A 114 22.23 -6.01 -3.90
N PRO A 115 22.77 -6.30 -5.11
CA PRO A 115 23.17 -5.33 -6.14
C PRO A 115 22.02 -4.81 -7.03
N ASP A 116 20.90 -5.54 -7.19
CA ASP A 116 19.71 -5.06 -7.92
C ASP A 116 18.52 -6.04 -7.70
N ARG A 117 18.33 -6.47 -6.45
CA ARG A 117 17.34 -7.49 -6.11
C ARG A 117 16.04 -6.80 -5.70
N PHE A 118 15.05 -6.84 -6.58
CA PHE A 118 13.71 -6.31 -6.31
C PHE A 118 13.00 -7.19 -5.26
N LEU A 119 12.50 -6.57 -4.19
CA LEU A 119 11.89 -7.26 -3.05
C LEU A 119 10.41 -6.93 -2.85
N GLY A 120 9.89 -5.93 -3.56
CA GLY A 120 8.54 -5.43 -3.41
C GLY A 120 8.51 -3.91 -3.36
N ALA A 121 7.50 -3.35 -2.72
CA ALA A 121 7.32 -1.90 -2.63
C ALA A 121 6.78 -1.48 -1.26
N MET A 122 7.05 -0.23 -0.90
CA MET A 122 6.44 0.45 0.22
C MET A 122 5.59 1.60 -0.29
N ALA A 123 4.45 1.84 0.34
CA ALA A 123 3.61 2.98 0.05
C ALA A 123 3.25 3.72 1.33
N ILE A 124 3.25 5.05 1.23
CA ILE A 124 2.80 5.97 2.28
C ILE A 124 1.65 6.76 1.69
N PHE A 125 0.63 7.03 2.49
CA PHE A 125 -0.55 7.75 2.05
C PHE A 125 -1.15 8.61 3.16
N TRP A 126 -1.93 9.61 2.79
CA TRP A 126 -2.61 10.52 3.71
C TRP A 126 -3.91 11.03 3.07
N THR A 127 -4.87 11.40 3.91
CA THR A 127 -6.10 12.06 3.46
C THR A 127 -5.77 13.48 3.01
N LEU A 128 -6.43 13.93 1.94
CA LEU A 128 -6.31 15.29 1.43
C LEU A 128 -7.38 16.22 2.03
N ASP A 129 -8.36 15.65 2.73
CA ASP A 129 -9.43 16.37 3.41
C ASP A 129 -9.07 16.55 4.91
N GLU A 130 -9.21 17.78 5.42
CA GLU A 130 -9.11 18.17 6.84
C GLU A 130 -10.47 18.14 7.54
#